data_AF-A0A663DPM6-F1
#
_entry.id   AF-A0A663DPM6-F1
#
_cell.length_a   1.000
_cell.length_b   1.000
_cell.length_c   1.000
_cell.angle_alpha   90.00
_cell.angle_beta   90.00
_cell.angle_gamma   90.00
#
_symmetry.space_group_name_H-M   'P 1'
#
loop_
_entity.id
_entity.type
_entity.pdbx_description
1 polymer ?
#
loop_
_entity_poly.entity_id
_entity_poly.type
_entity_poly.pdbx_seq_one_letter_code
_entity_poly.pdbx_strand_id
1 'polypeptide(L)'
;MTLFDGVYPFYLQQRKAFVFDVSTIIVIVVFLTFACSFLLIIPGIRGRARLYWTVRVLLSLVVGVVIVGNPVNQVNETINYNEHFAWSFDADYDHSYSEGLEKGLPRPILYVAEKFTMQSPCGVHRQYRISSHYASATLWVAFCTWLISNMLFSMPVLVYGGYMLLVTGAFMIFSLLSFSTVRNSPMCLIRFGTATLHIGYGGSFWLTLAIGLLCFVSGITVVTLHYFNLDLLKTFFDLREDNVEEYQDMTEKVFPTLSLKVGLKGQGTNLS
;
A
#
# COMPACT_ATOMS: atom_id res chain seq x y z
N MET A 1 44.46 -27.66 -6.25
CA MET A 1 43.62 -27.90 -7.44
C MET A 1 42.20 -27.62 -7.03
N THR A 2 41.63 -26.53 -7.53
CA THR A 2 40.20 -26.32 -7.35
C THR A 2 39.48 -27.27 -8.32
N LEU A 3 38.28 -27.72 -7.97
CA LEU A 3 37.52 -28.73 -8.73
C LEU A 3 37.18 -28.29 -10.17
N PHE A 4 37.55 -27.07 -10.59
CA PHE A 4 37.18 -26.47 -11.86
C PHE A 4 38.37 -25.86 -12.64
N ASP A 5 39.61 -26.24 -12.36
CA ASP A 5 40.76 -25.75 -13.12
C ASP A 5 40.65 -26.20 -14.61
N GLY A 6 40.22 -25.32 -15.53
CA GLY A 6 40.34 -25.51 -16.99
C GLY A 6 39.06 -25.49 -17.84
N VAL A 7 37.85 -25.36 -17.25
CA VAL A 7 36.59 -25.31 -18.03
C VAL A 7 35.95 -23.92 -17.92
N TYR A 8 36.03 -23.15 -19.00
CA TYR A 8 35.41 -21.83 -19.12
C TYR A 8 34.28 -21.85 -20.15
N PRO A 9 33.16 -21.16 -19.90
CA PRO A 9 32.83 -20.42 -18.66
C PRO A 9 32.40 -21.36 -17.52
N PHE A 10 32.82 -21.05 -16.29
CA PHE A 10 32.48 -21.78 -15.07
C PHE A 10 30.97 -21.90 -14.78
N TYR A 11 30.16 -21.05 -15.42
CA TYR A 11 28.70 -21.07 -15.34
C TYR A 11 28.10 -21.27 -16.73
N LEU A 12 27.78 -22.52 -17.08
CA LEU A 12 27.07 -22.88 -18.32
C LEU A 12 25.56 -22.59 -18.25
N GLN A 13 25.06 -22.10 -17.10
CA GLN A 13 23.64 -21.84 -16.88
C GLN A 13 23.21 -20.54 -17.57
N GLN A 14 22.24 -20.60 -18.47
CA GLN A 14 21.57 -19.40 -18.98
C GLN A 14 20.98 -18.60 -17.82
N ARG A 15 21.30 -17.31 -17.72
CA ARG A 15 20.64 -16.41 -16.76
C ARG A 15 19.15 -16.44 -17.04
N LYS A 16 18.35 -16.87 -16.06
CA LYS A 16 16.90 -16.78 -16.15
C LYS A 16 16.52 -15.31 -15.99
N ALA A 17 15.89 -14.74 -17.01
CA ALA A 17 15.28 -13.43 -16.91
C ALA A 17 14.20 -13.48 -15.83
N PHE A 18 14.23 -12.51 -14.93
CA PHE A 18 13.29 -12.44 -13.85
C PHE A 18 11.99 -11.79 -14.37
N VAL A 19 10.86 -12.48 -14.19
CA VAL A 19 9.58 -12.16 -14.87
C VAL A 19 8.90 -10.91 -14.30
N PHE A 20 9.25 -10.52 -13.07
CA PHE A 20 8.59 -9.42 -12.37
C PHE A 20 9.54 -8.24 -12.16
N ASP A 21 8.99 -7.05 -12.00
CA ASP A 21 9.79 -5.89 -11.62
C ASP A 21 10.32 -6.06 -10.19
N VAL A 22 11.63 -5.90 -10.01
CA VAL A 22 12.33 -6.07 -8.73
C VAL A 22 11.78 -5.10 -7.68
N SER A 23 11.44 -3.87 -8.10
CA SER A 23 10.85 -2.84 -7.22
C SER A 23 9.53 -3.31 -6.63
N THR A 24 8.67 -3.90 -7.46
CA THR A 24 7.37 -4.44 -7.03
C THR A 24 7.54 -5.56 -6.02
N ILE A 25 8.54 -6.43 -6.21
CA ILE A 25 8.82 -7.52 -5.27
C ILE A 25 9.37 -7.02 -3.96
N ILE A 26 10.26 -6.04 -3.97
CA ILE A 26 10.78 -5.45 -2.73
C ILE A 26 9.61 -4.92 -1.91
N VAL A 27 8.67 -4.20 -2.54
CA VAL A 27 7.46 -3.72 -1.86
C VAL A 27 6.63 -4.89 -1.32
N ILE A 28 6.35 -5.91 -2.12
CA ILE A 28 5.59 -7.09 -1.68
C ILE A 28 6.28 -7.78 -0.50
N VAL A 29 7.58 -8.02 -0.57
CA VAL A 29 8.36 -8.69 0.49
C VAL A 29 8.34 -7.85 1.76
N VAL A 30 8.51 -6.53 1.67
CA VAL A 30 8.43 -5.63 2.83
C VAL A 30 7.04 -5.65 3.46
N PHE A 31 5.97 -5.59 2.65
CA PHE A 31 4.61 -5.70 3.18
C PHE A 31 4.33 -7.07 3.79
N LEU A 32 4.84 -8.15 3.20
CA LEU A 32 4.74 -9.50 3.73
C LEU A 32 5.52 -9.67 5.04
N THR A 33 6.71 -9.08 5.17
CA THR A 33 7.49 -9.15 6.41
C THR A 33 6.82 -8.38 7.52
N PHE A 34 6.27 -7.18 7.25
CA PHE A 34 5.44 -6.46 8.21
C PHE A 34 4.19 -7.28 8.58
N ALA A 35 3.46 -7.82 7.60
CA ALA A 35 2.29 -8.67 7.85
C ALA A 35 2.62 -9.90 8.70
N CYS A 36 3.70 -10.62 8.39
CA CYS A 36 4.17 -11.77 9.17
C CYS A 36 4.61 -11.39 10.59
N SER A 37 5.30 -10.25 10.76
CA SER A 37 5.70 -9.74 12.08
C SER A 37 4.47 -9.43 12.94
N PHE A 38 3.47 -8.82 12.31
CA PHE A 38 2.16 -8.57 12.92
C PHE A 38 1.42 -9.87 13.25
N LEU A 39 1.43 -10.89 12.39
CA LEU A 39 0.86 -12.22 12.65
C LEU A 39 1.52 -12.93 13.85
N LEU A 40 2.83 -12.77 14.04
CA LEU A 40 3.58 -13.39 15.14
C LEU A 40 3.28 -12.75 16.52
N ILE A 41 2.79 -11.51 16.56
CA ILE A 41 2.39 -10.81 17.80
C ILE A 41 0.94 -11.20 18.21
N ILE A 42 0.13 -11.75 17.28
CA ILE A 42 -1.27 -12.16 17.51
C ILE A 42 -1.49 -13.19 18.63
N PRO A 43 -0.61 -14.18 18.86
CA PRO A 43 -0.77 -15.12 19.97
C PRO A 43 -0.88 -14.44 21.33
N GLY A 44 -0.30 -13.24 21.48
CA GLY A 44 -0.27 -12.46 22.73
C GLY A 44 -1.48 -11.55 22.98
N ILE A 45 -2.42 -11.39 22.03
CA ILE A 45 -3.58 -10.49 22.18
C ILE A 45 -4.85 -11.32 22.46
N ARG A 46 -5.52 -11.01 23.57
CA ARG A 46 -6.77 -11.64 24.05
C ARG A 46 -7.97 -10.84 23.51
N GLY A 47 -8.99 -11.50 22.94
CA GLY A 47 -10.25 -10.85 22.54
C GLY A 47 -10.85 -11.28 21.19
N ARG A 48 -12.04 -10.73 20.86
CA ARG A 48 -12.79 -11.00 19.60
C ARG A 48 -12.28 -10.19 18.40
N ALA A 49 -11.43 -9.19 18.62
CA ALA A 49 -10.75 -8.40 17.58
C ALA A 49 -9.82 -9.24 16.66
N ARG A 50 -9.46 -10.47 17.08
CA ARG A 50 -8.63 -11.43 16.31
C ARG A 50 -9.16 -11.74 14.92
N LEU A 51 -10.48 -11.92 14.77
CA LEU A 51 -11.08 -12.30 13.48
C LEU A 51 -11.06 -11.14 12.47
N TYR A 52 -11.40 -9.92 12.91
CA TYR A 52 -11.34 -8.74 12.05
C TYR A 52 -9.91 -8.42 11.61
N TRP A 53 -8.94 -8.59 12.51
CA TRP A 53 -7.53 -8.31 12.20
C TRP A 53 -6.89 -9.39 11.32
N THR A 54 -7.22 -10.67 11.54
CA THR A 54 -6.78 -11.76 10.65
C THR A 54 -7.42 -11.66 9.26
N VAL A 55 -8.71 -11.32 9.15
CA VAL A 55 -9.34 -11.05 7.85
C VAL A 55 -8.67 -9.86 7.15
N ARG A 56 -8.33 -8.80 7.88
CA ARG A 56 -7.62 -7.63 7.33
C ARG A 56 -6.23 -7.98 6.77
N VAL A 57 -5.44 -8.76 7.50
CA VAL A 57 -4.09 -9.19 7.07
C VAL A 57 -4.18 -10.22 5.93
N LEU A 58 -5.14 -11.13 5.98
CA LEU A 58 -5.36 -12.13 4.92
C LEU A 58 -5.77 -11.46 3.60
N LEU A 59 -6.64 -10.45 3.67
CA LEU A 59 -7.11 -9.71 2.50
C LEU A 59 -5.98 -8.89 1.84
N SER A 60 -5.02 -8.38 2.61
CA SER A 60 -3.82 -7.73 2.03
C SER A 60 -2.87 -8.74 1.38
N LEU A 61 -2.75 -9.94 1.95
CA LEU A 61 -1.88 -11.01 1.45
C LEU A 61 -2.41 -11.63 0.14
N VAL A 62 -3.74 -11.83 0.05
CA VAL A 62 -4.39 -12.39 -1.16
C VAL A 62 -4.21 -11.48 -2.38
N VAL A 63 -4.28 -10.16 -2.20
CA VAL A 63 -4.05 -9.19 -3.30
C VAL A 63 -2.62 -9.31 -3.86
N GLY A 64 -1.63 -9.66 -3.03
CA GLY A 64 -0.24 -9.87 -3.47
C GLY A 64 -0.04 -11.16 -4.28
N VAL A 65 -0.80 -12.21 -3.99
CA VAL A 65 -0.68 -13.52 -4.68
C VAL A 65 -1.39 -13.53 -6.04
N VAL A 66 -2.49 -12.78 -6.19
CA VAL A 66 -3.29 -12.72 -7.44
C VAL A 66 -2.54 -12.02 -8.59
N ILE A 67 -1.40 -11.37 -8.33
CA ILE A 67 -0.59 -10.66 -9.34
C ILE A 67 0.37 -11.60 -10.11
N VAL A 68 0.41 -12.90 -9.80
CA VAL A 68 1.26 -13.87 -10.52
C VAL A 68 0.65 -14.22 -11.89
N GLY A 69 1.06 -13.47 -12.91
CA GLY A 69 0.77 -13.74 -14.32
C GLY A 69 1.59 -14.92 -14.88
N ASN A 70 0.96 -15.75 -15.69
CA ASN A 70 1.56 -16.91 -16.37
C ASN A 70 2.31 -16.45 -17.64
N PRO A 71 3.58 -16.83 -17.86
CA PRO A 71 4.28 -16.47 -19.09
C PRO A 71 3.72 -17.22 -20.31
N VAL A 72 3.55 -16.48 -21.41
CA VAL A 72 3.15 -16.99 -22.72
C VAL A 72 4.39 -17.55 -23.43
N ASN A 73 4.33 -18.84 -23.79
CA ASN A 73 5.31 -19.46 -24.69
C ASN A 73 4.79 -19.35 -26.12
N GLN A 74 5.47 -18.60 -27.00
CA GLN A 74 5.20 -18.64 -28.44
C GLN A 74 6.48 -18.68 -29.28
N VAL A 75 6.61 -19.80 -30.00
CA VAL A 75 7.33 -20.10 -31.25
C VAL A 75 8.81 -19.69 -31.38
N ASN A 76 9.70 -20.62 -31.03
CA ASN A 76 11.14 -20.76 -31.38
C ASN A 76 12.10 -19.56 -31.29
N GLU A 77 11.67 -18.38 -30.87
CA GLU A 77 12.50 -17.32 -30.29
C GLU A 77 11.78 -16.74 -29.08
N THR A 78 12.48 -16.56 -27.96
CA THR A 78 11.92 -15.93 -26.75
C THR A 78 11.86 -14.42 -26.94
N ILE A 79 10.94 -13.94 -27.78
CA ILE A 79 10.68 -12.52 -27.98
C ILE A 79 9.93 -11.98 -26.75
N ASN A 80 10.67 -11.72 -25.68
CA ASN A 80 10.16 -11.12 -24.44
C ASN A 80 10.92 -9.81 -24.16
N TYR A 81 10.71 -8.82 -25.02
CA TYR A 81 11.26 -7.49 -24.82
C TYR A 81 10.41 -6.73 -23.79
N ASN A 82 11.05 -6.35 -22.68
CA ASN A 82 10.46 -5.51 -21.64
C ASN A 82 11.39 -4.31 -21.38
N GLU A 83 11.50 -3.45 -22.40
CA GLU A 83 12.34 -2.26 -22.31
C GLU A 83 11.66 -1.19 -21.46
N HIS A 84 12.43 -0.53 -20.60
CA HIS A 84 11.95 0.51 -19.70
C HIS A 84 12.63 1.84 -20.02
N PHE A 85 11.83 2.83 -20.43
CA PHE A 85 12.28 4.21 -20.61
C PHE A 85 11.71 5.08 -19.50
N ALA A 86 12.57 5.50 -18.56
CA ALA A 86 12.16 6.30 -17.42
C ALA A 86 11.88 7.75 -17.83
N TRP A 87 10.71 8.27 -17.47
CA TRP A 87 10.34 9.68 -17.62
C TRP A 87 10.29 10.43 -16.26
N SER A 88 11.01 9.93 -15.26
CA SER A 88 11.12 10.58 -13.96
C SER A 88 11.82 11.95 -14.08
N PHE A 89 11.70 12.81 -13.07
CA PHE A 89 12.36 14.12 -13.14
C PHE A 89 13.89 14.06 -13.17
N ASP A 90 14.45 13.00 -12.59
CA ASP A 90 15.90 12.76 -12.49
C ASP A 90 16.47 12.05 -13.72
N ALA A 91 15.62 11.38 -14.51
CA ALA A 91 16.06 10.63 -15.68
C ALA A 91 16.06 11.47 -16.96
N ASP A 92 17.09 11.27 -17.79
CA ASP A 92 17.14 11.79 -19.15
C ASP A 92 16.57 10.75 -20.13
N TYR A 93 15.36 11.03 -20.59
CA TYR A 93 14.63 10.18 -21.53
C TYR A 93 15.31 10.15 -22.91
N ASP A 94 15.82 11.29 -23.37
CA ASP A 94 16.41 11.41 -24.71
C ASP A 94 17.75 10.66 -24.76
N HIS A 95 18.54 10.70 -23.68
CA HIS A 95 19.75 9.87 -23.54
C HIS A 95 19.43 8.36 -23.52
N SER A 96 18.41 7.95 -22.76
CA SER A 96 18.00 6.54 -22.70
C SER A 96 17.49 6.04 -24.06
N TYR A 97 16.83 6.92 -24.82
CA TYR A 97 16.40 6.63 -26.19
C TYR A 97 17.58 6.50 -27.16
N SER A 98 18.58 7.38 -27.10
CA SER A 98 19.78 7.28 -27.93
C SER A 98 20.57 6.00 -27.64
N GLU A 99 20.68 5.59 -26.38
CA GLU A 99 21.30 4.31 -26.00
C GLU A 99 20.52 3.13 -26.58
N GLY A 100 19.18 3.20 -26.60
CA GLY A 100 18.32 2.20 -27.24
C GLY A 100 18.51 2.11 -28.77
N LEU A 101 18.79 3.24 -29.42
CA LEU A 101 19.12 3.31 -30.84
C LEU A 101 20.48 2.66 -31.14
N GLU A 102 21.50 2.97 -30.33
CA GLU A 102 22.85 2.40 -30.46
C GLU A 102 22.86 0.88 -30.23
N LYS A 103 22.04 0.40 -29.28
CA LYS A 103 21.84 -1.04 -29.02
C LYS A 103 21.11 -1.77 -30.16
N GLY A 104 20.46 -1.05 -31.07
CA GLY A 104 19.73 -1.65 -32.18
C GLY A 104 18.42 -2.33 -31.76
N LEU A 105 17.67 -1.72 -30.84
CA LEU A 105 16.38 -2.26 -30.39
C LEU A 105 15.39 -2.46 -31.58
N PRO A 106 14.45 -3.41 -31.48
CA PRO A 106 13.43 -3.62 -32.51
C PRO A 106 12.66 -2.34 -32.87
N ARG A 107 12.46 -2.12 -34.18
CA ARG A 107 11.77 -0.93 -34.71
C ARG A 107 10.43 -0.60 -34.04
N PRO A 108 9.54 -1.57 -33.71
CA PRO A 108 8.28 -1.24 -33.05
C PRO A 108 8.45 -0.58 -31.67
N ILE A 109 9.48 -0.98 -30.91
CA ILE A 109 9.78 -0.43 -29.58
C ILE A 109 10.30 1.00 -29.72
N LEU A 110 11.28 1.20 -30.61
CA LEU A 110 11.85 2.52 -30.90
C LEU A 110 10.79 3.49 -31.44
N TYR A 111 9.90 3.03 -32.31
CA TYR A 111 8.82 3.85 -32.86
C TYR A 111 7.87 4.38 -31.77
N VAL A 112 7.52 3.54 -30.79
CA VAL A 112 6.72 4.00 -29.65
C VAL A 112 7.53 4.95 -28.77
N ALA A 113 8.77 4.59 -28.43
CA ALA A 113 9.63 5.42 -27.59
C ALA A 113 9.84 6.83 -28.18
N GLU A 114 10.03 6.93 -29.50
CA GLU A 114 10.16 8.20 -30.21
C GLU A 114 8.95 9.13 -29.99
N LYS A 115 7.72 8.59 -29.91
CA LYS A 115 6.49 9.37 -29.66
C LYS A 115 6.44 9.98 -28.27
N PHE A 116 7.20 9.43 -27.32
CA PHE A 116 7.31 9.93 -25.96
C PHE A 116 8.58 10.75 -25.74
N THR A 117 9.37 11.06 -26.77
CA THR A 117 10.51 11.99 -26.65
C THR A 117 10.05 13.44 -26.45
N MET A 118 10.93 14.27 -25.87
CA MET A 118 10.66 15.70 -25.63
C MET A 118 10.42 16.48 -26.93
N GLN A 119 11.13 16.10 -28.00
CA GLN A 119 11.11 16.78 -29.29
C GLN A 119 9.95 16.33 -30.20
N SER A 120 9.17 15.33 -29.78
CA SER A 120 8.10 14.77 -30.60
C SER A 120 6.96 15.79 -30.83
N PRO A 121 6.39 15.86 -32.05
CA PRO A 121 5.27 16.75 -32.37
C PRO A 121 3.98 16.40 -31.61
N CYS A 122 3.96 15.20 -31.03
CA CYS A 122 2.85 14.68 -30.24
C CYS A 122 2.73 15.36 -28.87
N GLY A 123 3.80 15.96 -28.33
CA GLY A 123 3.77 16.75 -27.09
C GLY A 123 3.34 15.99 -25.82
N VAL A 124 3.29 14.66 -25.87
CA VAL A 124 2.76 13.83 -24.78
C VAL A 124 3.73 13.71 -23.60
N HIS A 125 5.04 13.80 -23.84
CA HIS A 125 6.08 13.60 -22.83
C HIS A 125 5.86 14.49 -21.59
N ARG A 126 5.67 15.80 -21.81
CA ARG A 126 5.52 16.77 -20.72
C ARG A 126 4.29 16.46 -19.86
N GLN A 127 3.18 16.08 -20.50
CA GLN A 127 1.93 15.79 -19.81
C GLN A 127 2.03 14.51 -18.96
N TYR A 128 2.60 13.43 -19.52
CA TYR A 128 2.84 12.19 -18.77
C TYR A 128 3.80 12.39 -17.60
N ARG A 129 4.88 13.16 -17.81
CA ARG A 129 5.87 13.44 -16.77
C ARG A 129 5.27 14.21 -15.60
N ILE A 130 4.52 15.28 -15.87
CA ILE A 130 3.91 16.11 -14.82
C ILE A 130 2.81 15.35 -14.06
N SER A 131 1.87 14.74 -14.79
CA SER A 131 0.75 13.99 -14.19
C SER A 131 1.23 12.81 -13.35
N SER A 132 2.21 12.03 -13.84
CA SER A 132 2.76 10.89 -13.12
C SER A 132 3.51 11.32 -11.86
N HIS A 133 4.18 12.46 -11.89
CA HIS A 133 4.88 12.97 -10.70
C HIS A 133 3.90 13.39 -9.61
N TYR A 134 2.85 14.14 -9.94
CA TYR A 134 1.82 14.50 -8.97
C TYR A 134 1.06 13.26 -8.45
N ALA A 135 0.78 12.29 -9.31
CA ALA A 135 0.21 11.02 -8.90
C ALA A 135 1.12 10.27 -7.90
N SER A 136 2.42 10.17 -8.18
CA SER A 136 3.40 9.56 -7.28
C SER A 136 3.50 10.30 -5.94
N ALA A 137 3.64 11.63 -5.97
CA ALA A 137 3.74 12.45 -4.76
C ALA A 137 2.49 12.30 -3.87
N THR A 138 1.30 12.30 -4.47
CA THR A 138 0.03 12.19 -3.74
C THR A 138 -0.21 10.77 -3.20
N LEU A 139 0.27 9.73 -3.89
CA LEU A 139 0.30 8.36 -3.36
C LEU A 139 1.26 8.21 -2.18
N TRP A 140 2.42 8.86 -2.21
CA TRP A 140 3.33 8.88 -1.05
C TRP A 140 2.71 9.59 0.16
N VAL A 141 2.00 10.71 -0.06
CA VAL A 141 1.24 11.38 1.00
C VAL A 141 0.11 10.48 1.52
N ALA A 142 -0.59 9.78 0.62
CA ALA A 142 -1.61 8.79 1.01
C ALA A 142 -1.00 7.66 1.86
N PHE A 143 0.18 7.15 1.50
CA PHE A 143 0.88 6.14 2.28
C PHE A 143 1.26 6.63 3.68
N CYS A 144 1.82 7.84 3.81
CA CYS A 144 2.15 8.44 5.10
C CYS A 144 0.91 8.65 5.99
N THR A 145 -0.18 9.18 5.41
CA THR A 145 -1.44 9.40 6.14
C THR A 145 -2.10 8.09 6.55
N TRP A 146 -2.00 7.06 5.72
CA TRP A 146 -2.45 5.71 6.06
C TRP A 146 -1.66 5.14 7.25
N LEU A 147 -0.33 5.27 7.27
CA LEU A 147 0.48 4.84 8.41
C LEU A 147 0.09 5.56 9.71
N ILE A 148 -0.14 6.87 9.64
CA ILE A 148 -0.60 7.66 10.79
C ILE A 148 -1.99 7.19 11.25
N SER A 149 -2.92 6.94 10.32
CA SER A 149 -4.25 6.39 10.62
C SER A 149 -4.15 5.04 11.34
N ASN A 150 -3.25 4.16 10.90
CA ASN A 150 -3.00 2.88 11.57
C ASN A 150 -2.47 3.04 13.00
N MET A 151 -1.52 3.95 13.20
CA MET A 151 -0.98 4.24 14.52
C MET A 151 -2.06 4.82 15.45
N LEU A 152 -2.92 5.71 14.94
CA LEU A 152 -4.03 6.30 15.69
C LEU A 152 -5.10 5.28 16.09
N PHE A 153 -5.35 4.26 15.26
CA PHE A 153 -6.26 3.17 15.61
C PHE A 153 -5.72 2.25 16.72
N SER A 154 -4.39 2.20 16.92
CA SER A 154 -3.79 1.47 18.04
C SER A 154 -3.85 2.24 19.36
N MET A 155 -4.14 3.55 19.31
CA MET A 155 -4.35 4.40 20.48
C MET A 155 -5.86 4.52 20.74
N PRO A 156 -6.31 4.85 21.97
CA PRO A 156 -7.73 4.98 22.30
C PRO A 156 -8.44 6.18 21.62
N VAL A 157 -7.84 6.79 20.59
CA VAL A 157 -8.30 8.00 19.91
C VAL A 157 -8.77 7.72 18.48
N LEU A 158 -9.78 6.85 18.37
CA LEU A 158 -10.32 6.28 17.11
C LEU A 158 -10.83 7.33 16.09
N VAL A 159 -11.31 8.48 16.56
CA VAL A 159 -11.95 9.51 15.72
C VAL A 159 -10.94 10.14 14.76
N TYR A 160 -9.76 10.50 15.26
CA TYR A 160 -8.69 11.05 14.42
C TYR A 160 -8.13 9.99 13.46
N GLY A 161 -8.14 8.71 13.83
CA GLY A 161 -7.83 7.60 12.92
C GLY A 161 -8.77 7.56 11.72
N GLY A 162 -10.07 7.74 11.96
CA GLY A 162 -11.10 7.85 10.91
C GLY A 162 -10.93 9.07 10.00
N TYR A 163 -10.64 10.25 10.58
CA TYR A 163 -10.35 11.45 9.78
C TYR A 163 -9.10 11.27 8.89
N MET A 164 -8.03 10.69 9.42
CA MET A 164 -6.83 10.42 8.63
C MET A 164 -7.08 9.39 7.52
N LEU A 165 -7.95 8.39 7.77
CA LEU A 165 -8.33 7.40 6.75
C LEU A 165 -9.14 8.02 5.60
N LEU A 166 -10.03 8.98 5.90
CA LEU A 166 -10.74 9.78 4.89
C LEU A 166 -9.77 10.59 4.03
N VAL A 167 -8.80 11.25 4.68
CA VAL A 167 -7.76 12.02 4.00
C VAL A 167 -6.93 11.13 3.09
N THR A 168 -6.55 9.93 3.53
CA THR A 168 -5.89 8.93 2.68
C THR A 168 -6.71 8.58 1.45
N GLY A 169 -8.01 8.28 1.62
CA GLY A 169 -8.93 8.00 0.50
C GLY A 169 -9.03 9.16 -0.50
N ALA A 170 -9.11 10.40 0.02
CA ALA A 170 -9.16 11.60 -0.81
C ALA A 170 -7.86 11.81 -1.62
N PHE A 171 -6.68 11.64 -1.02
CA PHE A 171 -5.41 11.72 -1.74
C PHE A 171 -5.25 10.61 -2.79
N MET A 172 -5.73 9.39 -2.53
CA MET A 172 -5.77 8.33 -3.54
C MET A 172 -6.67 8.70 -4.73
N ILE A 173 -7.87 9.25 -4.49
CA ILE A 173 -8.75 9.71 -5.58
C ILE A 173 -8.12 10.90 -6.33
N PHE A 174 -7.49 11.84 -5.63
CA PHE A 174 -6.80 12.97 -6.25
C PHE A 174 -5.62 12.51 -7.13
N SER A 175 -4.89 11.48 -6.73
CA SER A 175 -3.83 10.88 -7.55
C SER A 175 -4.37 10.35 -8.89
N LEU A 176 -5.54 9.72 -8.88
CA LEU A 176 -6.22 9.20 -10.07
C LEU A 176 -6.73 10.34 -10.97
N LEU A 177 -7.29 11.39 -10.37
CA LEU A 177 -7.70 12.58 -11.10
C LEU A 177 -6.50 13.23 -11.80
N SER A 178 -5.38 13.38 -11.09
CA SER A 178 -4.12 13.90 -11.65
C SER A 178 -3.64 13.07 -12.83
N PHE A 179 -3.63 11.74 -12.71
CA PHE A 179 -3.26 10.85 -13.82
C PHE A 179 -4.26 10.89 -14.98
N SER A 180 -5.55 11.03 -14.71
CA SER A 180 -6.58 11.11 -15.75
C SER A 180 -6.47 12.37 -16.62
N THR A 181 -5.81 13.44 -16.14
CA THR A 181 -5.58 14.66 -16.94
C THR A 181 -4.74 14.42 -18.19
N VAL A 182 -4.00 13.30 -18.26
CA VAL A 182 -3.25 12.86 -19.45
C VAL A 182 -4.14 12.69 -20.66
N ARG A 183 -5.38 12.21 -20.45
CA ARG A 183 -6.31 11.90 -21.54
C ARG A 183 -7.01 13.13 -22.12
N ASN A 184 -6.89 14.29 -21.44
CA ASN A 184 -7.49 15.54 -21.88
C ASN A 184 -6.70 16.19 -23.04
N SER A 185 -5.42 15.88 -23.18
CA SER A 185 -4.63 16.28 -24.36
C SER A 185 -4.82 15.29 -25.51
N PRO A 186 -4.91 15.76 -26.77
CA PRO A 186 -5.05 14.88 -27.91
C PRO A 186 -3.80 14.00 -28.05
N MET A 187 -3.95 12.73 -27.68
CA MET A 187 -2.90 11.73 -27.88
C MET A 187 -2.72 11.47 -29.37
N CYS A 188 -1.47 11.54 -29.80
CA CYS A 188 -1.02 11.18 -31.13
C CYS A 188 -1.34 9.71 -31.42
N LEU A 189 -2.00 9.43 -32.53
CA LEU A 189 -2.43 8.07 -32.85
C LEU A 189 -1.22 7.23 -33.34
N ILE A 190 -0.89 6.18 -32.59
CA ILE A 190 0.22 5.27 -32.89
C ILE A 190 -0.28 4.20 -33.87
N ARG A 191 0.30 4.15 -35.07
CA ARG A 191 -0.04 3.17 -36.12
C ARG A 191 1.10 2.19 -36.35
N PHE A 192 0.78 0.90 -36.34
CA PHE A 192 1.67 -0.17 -36.76
C PHE A 192 1.16 -0.73 -38.09
N GLY A 193 1.62 -0.14 -39.19
CA GLY A 193 1.13 -0.49 -40.53
C GLY A 193 -0.38 -0.22 -40.65
N THR A 194 -1.19 -1.29 -40.62
CA THR A 194 -2.66 -1.24 -40.71
C THR A 194 -3.38 -1.24 -39.36
N ALA A 195 -2.69 -1.58 -38.26
CA ALA A 195 -3.27 -1.64 -36.92
C ALA A 195 -3.03 -0.35 -36.11
N THR A 196 -4.00 0.06 -35.29
CA THR A 196 -3.90 1.23 -34.40
C THR A 196 -3.83 0.78 -32.95
N LEU A 197 -2.87 1.34 -32.20
CA LEU A 197 -2.73 1.05 -30.76
C LEU A 197 -3.68 1.94 -29.95
N HIS A 198 -4.63 1.31 -29.25
CA HIS A 198 -5.52 2.00 -28.32
C HIS A 198 -5.03 1.82 -26.89
N ILE A 199 -4.76 2.94 -26.21
CA ILE A 199 -4.31 2.95 -24.81
C ILE A 199 -5.53 3.09 -23.89
N GLY A 200 -5.68 2.14 -22.97
CA GLY A 200 -6.71 2.12 -21.92
C GLY A 200 -6.11 2.24 -20.52
N TYR A 201 -6.96 2.47 -19.51
CA TYR A 201 -6.52 2.43 -18.12
C TYR A 201 -6.15 0.99 -17.72
N GLY A 202 -4.96 0.82 -17.15
CA GLY A 202 -4.47 -0.48 -16.68
C GLY A 202 -5.14 -0.94 -15.38
N GLY A 203 -4.87 -2.18 -14.97
CA GLY A 203 -5.43 -2.76 -13.74
C GLY A 203 -5.07 -1.99 -12.47
N SER A 204 -3.88 -1.40 -12.41
CA SER A 204 -3.44 -0.57 -11.27
C SER A 204 -4.34 0.64 -11.04
N PHE A 205 -4.83 1.29 -12.09
CA PHE A 205 -5.74 2.42 -12.00
C PHE A 205 -7.05 2.02 -11.31
N TRP A 206 -7.67 0.91 -11.76
CA TRP A 206 -8.91 0.41 -11.18
C TRP A 206 -8.73 -0.12 -9.76
N LEU A 207 -7.58 -0.73 -9.47
CA LEU A 207 -7.24 -1.21 -8.13
C LEU A 207 -7.08 -0.04 -7.15
N THR A 208 -6.34 1.00 -7.52
CA THR A 208 -6.21 2.21 -6.70
C THR A 208 -7.56 2.90 -6.50
N LEU A 209 -8.44 2.90 -7.52
CA LEU A 209 -9.79 3.44 -7.39
C LEU A 209 -10.63 2.63 -6.38
N ALA A 210 -10.60 1.30 -6.49
CA ALA A 210 -11.32 0.41 -5.58
C ALA A 210 -10.84 0.59 -4.13
N ILE A 211 -9.52 0.58 -3.90
CA ILE A 211 -8.95 0.76 -2.56
C ILE A 211 -9.21 2.17 -2.02
N GLY A 212 -9.10 3.20 -2.86
CA GLY A 212 -9.42 4.58 -2.50
C GLY A 212 -10.86 4.75 -2.03
N LEU A 213 -11.82 4.17 -2.76
CA LEU A 213 -13.24 4.17 -2.39
C LEU A 213 -13.50 3.39 -1.10
N LEU A 214 -12.87 2.22 -0.91
CA LEU A 214 -12.99 1.44 0.32
C LEU A 214 -12.45 2.20 1.54
N CYS A 215 -11.30 2.87 1.42
CA CYS A 215 -10.76 3.73 2.48
C CYS A 215 -11.68 4.91 2.78
N PHE A 216 -12.28 5.52 1.75
CA PHE A 216 -13.21 6.64 1.93
C PHE A 216 -14.50 6.19 2.64
N VAL A 217 -15.14 5.10 2.19
CA VAL A 217 -16.36 4.56 2.80
C VAL A 217 -16.12 4.08 4.23
N SER A 218 -15.01 3.39 4.48
CA SER A 218 -14.66 2.95 5.85
C SER A 218 -14.38 4.14 6.78
N GLY A 219 -13.70 5.18 6.31
CA GLY A 219 -13.50 6.42 7.05
C GLY A 219 -14.82 7.13 7.40
N ILE A 220 -15.76 7.24 6.45
CA ILE A 220 -17.10 7.81 6.70
C ILE A 220 -17.81 6.98 7.77
N THR A 221 -17.79 5.66 7.65
CA THR A 221 -18.47 4.75 8.59
C THR A 221 -17.97 4.96 10.02
N VAL A 222 -16.66 5.09 10.22
CA VAL A 222 -16.07 5.36 11.55
C VAL A 222 -16.53 6.70 12.11
N VAL A 223 -16.52 7.76 11.31
CA VAL A 223 -16.95 9.11 11.73
C VAL A 223 -18.45 9.13 12.05
N THR A 224 -19.28 8.53 11.19
CA THR A 224 -20.72 8.43 11.39
C THR A 224 -21.05 7.62 12.65
N LEU A 225 -20.36 6.49 12.87
CA LEU A 225 -20.55 5.67 14.07
C LEU A 225 -20.16 6.42 15.36
N HIS A 226 -19.12 7.27 15.31
CA HIS A 226 -18.77 8.15 16.41
C HIS A 226 -19.92 9.12 16.78
N TYR A 227 -20.57 9.72 15.78
CA TYR A 227 -21.69 10.64 16.02
C TYR A 227 -22.94 9.95 16.56
N PHE A 228 -23.23 8.73 16.12
CA PHE A 228 -24.43 8.01 16.54
C PHE A 228 -24.27 7.26 17.86
N ASN A 229 -23.16 6.53 18.09
CA ASN A 229 -22.94 5.73 19.29
C ASN A 229 -21.45 5.48 19.60
N LEU A 230 -20.84 6.32 20.43
CA LEU A 230 -19.45 6.17 20.89
C LEU A 230 -19.20 4.83 21.61
N ASP A 231 -20.15 4.36 22.42
CA ASP A 231 -20.02 3.12 23.20
C ASP A 231 -20.04 1.85 22.33
N LEU A 232 -20.75 1.89 21.19
CA LEU A 232 -20.79 0.78 20.23
C LEU A 232 -19.46 0.70 19.45
N LEU A 233 -18.85 1.85 19.13
CA LEU A 233 -17.50 1.89 18.53
C LEU A 233 -16.42 1.40 19.49
N LYS A 234 -16.49 1.81 20.78
CA LYS A 234 -15.56 1.36 21.83
C LYS A 234 -15.68 -0.14 22.13
N THR A 235 -16.88 -0.70 22.07
CA THR A 235 -17.10 -2.15 22.20
C THR A 235 -16.67 -2.92 20.95
N PHE A 236 -16.82 -2.37 19.74
CA PHE A 236 -16.26 -2.96 18.51
C PHE A 236 -14.73 -3.06 18.52
N PHE A 237 -14.06 -2.08 19.11
CA PHE A 237 -12.59 -2.05 19.25
C PHE A 237 -12.10 -2.62 20.59
N ASP A 238 -12.98 -3.25 21.40
CA ASP A 238 -12.66 -3.87 22.70
C ASP A 238 -11.97 -2.95 23.73
N LEU A 239 -12.02 -1.62 23.56
CA LEU A 239 -11.39 -0.63 24.45
C LEU A 239 -12.13 -0.43 25.80
N ARG A 240 -13.16 -1.24 26.07
CA ARG A 240 -14.00 -1.14 27.27
C ARG A 240 -13.42 -1.95 28.44
N GLU A 241 -12.63 -2.98 28.20
CA GLU A 241 -12.11 -3.86 29.27
C GLU A 241 -11.07 -3.16 30.15
N ASP A 242 -10.18 -2.35 29.57
CA ASP A 242 -9.09 -1.70 30.33
C ASP A 242 -9.57 -0.64 31.34
N ASN A 243 -10.62 0.13 31.01
CA ASN A 243 -11.12 1.19 31.90
C ASN A 243 -11.91 0.63 33.09
N VAL A 244 -12.51 -0.55 32.96
CA VAL A 244 -13.29 -1.16 34.05
C VAL A 244 -12.34 -1.85 35.04
N GLU A 245 -11.27 -2.49 34.55
CA GLU A 245 -10.25 -3.10 35.42
C GLU A 245 -9.45 -2.04 36.21
N GLU A 246 -9.12 -0.89 35.61
CA GLU A 246 -8.38 0.17 36.32
C GLU A 246 -9.24 0.89 37.39
N TYR A 247 -10.55 1.08 37.13
CA TYR A 247 -11.48 1.57 38.15
C TYR A 247 -11.74 0.55 39.26
N GLN A 248 -11.80 -0.75 38.93
CA GLN A 248 -12.05 -1.80 39.92
C GLN A 248 -10.81 -2.05 40.79
N ASP A 249 -9.61 -1.99 40.23
CA ASP A 249 -8.33 -2.07 40.96
C ASP A 249 -8.09 -0.82 41.84
N MET A 250 -8.46 0.38 41.38
CA MET A 250 -8.45 1.57 42.24
C MET A 250 -9.49 1.50 43.37
N THR A 251 -10.69 0.99 43.10
CA THR A 251 -11.74 0.88 44.12
C THR A 251 -11.39 -0.19 45.16
N GLU A 252 -10.83 -1.32 44.73
CA GLU A 252 -10.40 -2.42 45.60
C GLU A 252 -9.12 -2.10 46.41
N LYS A 253 -8.28 -1.17 45.96
CA LYS A 253 -7.12 -0.68 46.73
C LYS A 253 -7.43 0.49 47.67
N VAL A 254 -8.47 1.29 47.39
CA VAL A 254 -8.87 2.46 48.19
C VAL A 254 -9.89 2.10 49.30
N PHE A 255 -10.76 1.11 49.09
CA PHE A 255 -11.74 0.68 50.11
C PHE A 255 -11.29 -0.28 51.23
N PRO A 256 -10.16 -1.04 51.18
CA PRO A 256 -9.82 -1.98 52.25
C PRO A 256 -9.28 -1.25 53.49
N THR A 257 -8.78 -0.03 53.33
CA THR A 257 -8.30 0.82 54.43
C THR A 257 -9.42 1.53 55.19
N LEU A 258 -10.63 1.63 54.63
CA LEU A 258 -11.77 2.29 55.28
C LEU A 258 -12.55 1.33 56.18
N SER A 259 -12.70 0.04 55.80
CA SER A 259 -13.35 -0.96 56.66
C SER A 259 -12.53 -1.34 57.91
N LEU A 260 -11.20 -1.30 57.85
CA LEU A 260 -10.35 -1.61 59.02
C LEU A 260 -10.32 -0.49 60.07
N LYS A 261 -10.62 0.77 59.71
CA LYS A 261 -10.62 1.90 60.65
C LYS A 261 -11.97 2.11 61.35
N VAL A 262 -13.06 1.59 60.80
CA VAL A 262 -14.39 1.63 61.42
C VAL A 262 -14.60 0.48 62.42
N GLY A 263 -13.90 -0.65 62.27
CA GLY A 263 -13.99 -1.80 63.18
C GLY A 263 -13.27 -1.67 64.54
N LEU A 264 -12.43 -0.65 64.76
CA LEU A 264 -11.65 -0.48 66.00
C LEU A 264 -12.10 0.70 66.89
N LYS A 265 -13.20 1.40 66.55
CA LYS A 265 -13.71 2.56 67.33
C LYS A 265 -15.07 2.30 67.98
N GLY A 266 -15.37 1.04 68.31
CA GLY A 266 -16.69 0.59 68.78
C GLY A 266 -16.68 -0.28 70.04
N GLN A 267 -15.68 -0.18 70.91
CA GLN A 267 -15.75 -0.84 72.23
C GLN A 267 -14.97 -0.04 73.28
N GLY A 268 -15.69 0.55 74.24
CA GLY A 268 -15.08 1.02 75.49
C GLY A 268 -15.59 2.35 76.05
N THR A 269 -16.90 2.49 76.30
CA THR A 269 -17.40 3.35 77.40
C THR A 269 -18.80 2.89 77.81
N ASN A 270 -18.90 2.29 79.01
CA ASN A 270 -19.92 2.56 80.04
C ASN A 270 -19.98 1.39 81.05
N LEU A 271 -19.36 1.59 82.21
CA LEU A 271 -19.74 0.93 83.46
C LEU A 271 -19.85 2.03 84.52
N SER A 272 -21.10 2.42 84.77
CA SER A 272 -21.61 2.89 86.05
C SER A 272 -22.35 1.74 86.69
#